data_AF-A0AAU5X787-F1
#
_entry.id   AF-A0AAU5X787-F1
#
_cell.length_a   1.000
_cell.length_b   1.000
_cell.length_c   1.000
_cell.angle_alpha   90.00
_cell.angle_beta   90.00
_cell.angle_gamma   90.00
#
_symmetry.space_group_name_H-M   'P 1'
#
loop_
_entity.id
_entity.type
_entity.pdbx_description
1 polymer ?
#
loop_
_entity_poly.entity_id
_entity_poly.type
_entity_poly.pdbx_seq_one_letter_code
_entity_poly.pdbx_strand_id
1 'polypeptide(L)'
;MTTGGASGADTAQDDLTLRMPREDLSLSRLMPRVAKAFPLRMLLSFKLVTRLFEALVALQSGVGHGRLLALAALGCGVLDCLLAPILSGPGRRIVPRVALDTLDVALWSLALPGSGDVVVIAASPVITEAGLWYGTRGLVPPVLVGCAATATQAAVGHFTLLTLLWPGFAALGGRLIRVYLLARWREEARLMRHHIEAAVSQAELAGQNSVAMGADSVVDLLVRTAPLIAQYEPAPVPAPFSGWKAALAEACGRQSTYLGVALLRWQSAYNSRSPDLSTDVELRISPGAGTLLLSPAQARHLESDLDAMGPRGTVTVDAPHLGPPGQRQEVLVDGRTVIVPADPRPDSWPITAAPIAFIGGAMVVLCQSVPAWEAVPLWLTALLAAVNMVAAWWAHRNAGRDPRDLARRVIPVALLLGALQSVVTSVAMRVGSGRLPFEFFLHWVVPLVYVHARDLRRSRLPLVAAGLAAALGTGALAMPPFRAVDALIGLCWFAPPVLTIMGVRDILDQDVADIHAQRVRISDEAVREGFRRGRLLVVELTGEAVDQLQGRYRALGNAVPRYMGEEIERRLEEAGAMLATAAAD
;
A
#
# COMPACT_ATOMS: atom_id res chain seq x y z
N MET A 1 35.99 30.14 8.85
CA MET A 1 36.71 28.86 8.93
C MET A 1 35.85 27.79 8.27
N THR A 2 36.30 27.29 7.12
CA THR A 2 35.72 26.15 6.41
C THR A 2 36.43 24.85 6.83
N THR A 3 35.71 23.74 6.66
CA THR A 3 36.09 22.31 6.75
C THR A 3 36.33 21.72 8.14
N GLY A 4 35.38 20.88 8.58
CA GLY A 4 35.56 19.91 9.66
C GLY A 4 34.22 19.53 10.31
N GLY A 5 33.56 18.47 9.82
CA GLY A 5 32.36 17.95 10.48
C GLY A 5 31.29 17.33 9.57
N ALA A 6 31.67 16.60 8.52
CA ALA A 6 30.74 15.80 7.71
C ALA A 6 31.09 14.30 7.76
N SER A 7 31.40 13.77 8.96
CA SER A 7 31.73 12.34 9.16
C SER A 7 30.75 11.60 10.08
N GLY A 8 29.73 12.28 10.65
CA GLY A 8 28.71 11.66 11.50
C GLY A 8 27.34 11.48 10.85
N ALA A 9 27.11 12.04 9.66
CA ALA A 9 25.84 11.94 8.95
C ALA A 9 25.68 10.60 8.20
N ASP A 10 26.79 10.01 7.72
CA ASP A 10 26.75 8.73 6.99
C ASP A 10 26.51 7.52 7.91
N THR A 11 26.94 7.57 9.18
CA THR A 11 26.67 6.49 10.15
C THR A 11 25.26 6.56 10.74
N ALA A 12 24.67 7.75 10.87
CA ALA A 12 23.29 7.92 11.32
C ALA A 12 22.26 7.57 10.24
N GLN A 13 22.63 7.69 8.96
CA GLN A 13 21.81 7.27 7.83
C GLN A 13 21.74 5.73 7.71
N ASP A 14 22.77 5.03 8.20
CA ASP A 14 22.77 3.57 8.32
C ASP A 14 21.98 3.08 9.55
N ASP A 15 21.92 3.81 10.66
CA ASP A 15 21.13 3.40 11.84
C ASP A 15 19.62 3.72 11.71
N LEU A 16 19.27 4.79 10.97
CA LEU A 16 17.90 5.05 10.50
C LEU A 16 17.49 4.19 9.30
N THR A 17 18.35 3.27 8.84
CA THR A 17 17.84 2.00 8.30
C THR A 17 17.23 1.11 9.40
N LEU A 18 16.53 1.74 10.36
CA LEU A 18 15.25 1.31 10.91
C LEU A 18 14.68 0.21 10.02
N ARG A 19 14.87 -1.03 10.49
CA ARG A 19 14.20 -2.31 10.27
C ARG A 19 12.93 -2.31 9.40
N MET A 20 12.92 -1.59 8.28
CA MET A 20 12.10 -1.90 7.13
C MET A 20 12.91 -3.01 6.47
N PRO A 21 12.51 -4.28 6.65
CA PRO A 21 13.33 -5.42 6.29
C PRO A 21 13.82 -5.24 4.85
N ARG A 22 15.10 -4.84 4.72
CA ARG A 22 15.83 -4.98 3.47
C ARG A 22 15.78 -6.48 3.19
N GLU A 23 15.25 -6.82 2.01
CA GLU A 23 15.52 -8.08 1.31
C GLU A 23 14.66 -9.32 1.56
N ASP A 24 13.40 -9.18 1.99
CA ASP A 24 12.42 -10.26 1.75
C ASP A 24 11.06 -9.70 1.32
N LEU A 25 11.04 -9.07 0.13
CA LEU A 25 9.83 -8.70 -0.62
C LEU A 25 9.10 -9.95 -1.15
N SER A 26 8.86 -10.93 -0.28
CA SER A 26 7.93 -12.00 -0.59
C SER A 26 6.53 -11.42 -0.43
N LEU A 27 5.74 -11.45 -1.52
CA LEU A 27 4.33 -11.05 -1.48
C LEU A 27 3.58 -11.79 -0.37
N SER A 28 4.01 -13.00 -0.01
CA SER A 28 3.39 -13.82 1.04
C SER A 28 3.57 -13.24 2.45
N ARG A 29 4.61 -12.43 2.69
CA ARG A 29 4.76 -11.67 3.93
C ARG A 29 3.93 -10.38 3.92
N LEU A 30 3.77 -9.77 2.74
CA LEU A 30 3.01 -8.53 2.59
C LEU A 30 1.49 -8.77 2.66
N MET A 31 1.02 -9.89 2.13
CA MET A 31 -0.41 -10.22 2.06
C MET A 31 -0.63 -11.64 2.60
N PRO A 32 -0.40 -11.88 3.91
CA PRO A 32 -0.40 -13.22 4.48
C PRO A 32 -1.78 -13.88 4.41
N ARG A 33 -2.87 -13.12 4.53
CA ARG A 33 -4.22 -13.69 4.43
C ARG A 33 -4.56 -14.02 2.98
N VAL A 34 -4.19 -13.16 2.03
CA VAL A 34 -4.34 -13.47 0.59
C VAL A 34 -3.54 -14.71 0.22
N ALA A 35 -2.29 -14.80 0.68
CA ALA A 35 -1.41 -15.94 0.42
C ALA A 35 -1.95 -17.27 0.96
N LYS A 36 -2.81 -17.25 1.97
CA LYS A 36 -3.46 -18.44 2.52
C LYS A 36 -4.79 -18.77 1.82
N ALA A 37 -5.64 -17.77 1.60
CA ALA A 37 -7.00 -17.99 1.11
C ALA A 37 -7.08 -18.14 -0.41
N PHE A 38 -6.29 -17.36 -1.16
CA PHE A 38 -6.35 -17.35 -2.62
C PHE A 38 -5.95 -18.70 -3.24
N PRO A 39 -4.85 -19.37 -2.83
CA PRO A 39 -4.51 -20.69 -3.36
C PRO A 39 -5.59 -21.74 -3.13
N LEU A 40 -6.19 -21.77 -1.93
CA LEU A 40 -7.25 -22.72 -1.60
C LEU A 40 -8.47 -22.55 -2.51
N ARG A 41 -8.95 -21.30 -2.66
CA ARG A 41 -10.12 -20.98 -3.48
C ARG A 41 -9.86 -21.23 -4.96
N MET A 42 -8.69 -20.83 -5.45
CA MET A 42 -8.27 -21.08 -6.83
C MET A 42 -8.18 -22.57 -7.12
N LEU A 43 -7.56 -23.35 -6.22
CA LEU A 43 -7.45 -24.80 -6.34
C LEU A 43 -8.82 -25.46 -6.44
N LEU A 44 -9.69 -25.23 -5.44
CA LEU A 44 -11.00 -25.88 -5.39
C LEU A 44 -11.89 -25.48 -6.57
N SER A 45 -11.96 -24.19 -6.87
CA SER A 45 -12.88 -23.70 -7.89
C SER A 45 -12.54 -24.19 -9.29
N PHE A 46 -11.26 -24.16 -9.68
CA PHE A 46 -10.83 -24.67 -10.98
C PHE A 46 -10.92 -26.19 -11.04
N LYS A 47 -10.44 -26.91 -10.01
CA LYS A 47 -10.48 -28.38 -10.03
C LYS A 47 -11.90 -28.92 -10.08
N LEU A 48 -12.80 -28.45 -9.23
CA LEU A 48 -14.18 -28.96 -9.20
C LEU A 48 -14.93 -28.71 -10.51
N VAL A 49 -14.73 -27.55 -11.13
CA VAL A 49 -15.32 -27.28 -12.44
C VAL A 49 -14.67 -28.17 -13.51
N THR A 50 -13.34 -28.31 -13.53
CA THR A 50 -12.68 -29.23 -14.46
C THR A 50 -13.17 -30.67 -14.29
N ARG A 51 -13.37 -31.18 -13.06
CA ARG A 51 -13.95 -32.52 -12.81
C ARG A 51 -15.36 -32.67 -13.37
N LEU A 52 -16.18 -31.64 -13.21
CA LEU A 52 -17.52 -31.64 -13.79
C LEU A 52 -17.44 -31.73 -15.32
N PHE A 53 -16.52 -31.00 -15.95
CA PHE A 53 -16.31 -31.07 -17.39
C PHE A 53 -15.75 -32.41 -17.85
N GLU A 54 -14.77 -32.97 -17.14
CA GLU A 54 -14.24 -34.32 -17.41
C GLU A 54 -15.36 -35.37 -17.35
N ALA A 55 -16.26 -35.28 -16.36
CA ALA A 55 -17.41 -36.17 -16.24
C ALA A 55 -18.38 -36.01 -17.42
N LEU A 56 -18.69 -34.78 -17.83
CA LEU A 56 -19.57 -34.50 -18.96
C LEU A 56 -18.97 -34.99 -20.28
N VAL A 57 -17.68 -34.73 -20.52
CA VAL A 57 -16.94 -35.20 -21.71
C VAL A 57 -16.89 -36.72 -21.74
N ALA A 58 -16.67 -37.38 -20.60
CA ALA A 58 -16.69 -38.84 -20.50
C ALA A 58 -18.06 -39.44 -20.87
N LEU A 59 -19.16 -38.80 -20.47
CA LEU A 59 -20.52 -39.25 -20.81
C LEU A 59 -20.87 -39.00 -22.29
N GLN A 60 -20.33 -37.94 -22.90
CA GLN A 60 -20.63 -37.54 -24.27
C GLN A 60 -19.73 -38.20 -25.33
N SER A 61 -18.50 -38.59 -24.96
CA SER A 61 -17.49 -39.13 -25.89
C SER A 61 -17.78 -40.53 -26.42
N GLY A 62 -18.85 -41.20 -25.95
CA GLY A 62 -19.25 -42.52 -26.44
C GLY A 62 -18.27 -43.65 -26.09
N VAL A 63 -17.30 -43.40 -25.21
CA VAL A 63 -16.35 -44.40 -24.72
C VAL A 63 -17.12 -45.47 -23.93
N GLY A 64 -16.83 -46.75 -24.16
CA GLY A 64 -17.56 -47.87 -23.53
C GLY A 64 -17.56 -47.85 -21.99
N HIS A 65 -16.61 -47.14 -21.38
CA HIS A 65 -16.49 -46.95 -19.94
C HIS A 65 -16.83 -45.52 -19.46
N GLY A 66 -17.52 -44.71 -20.28
CA GLY A 66 -17.78 -43.29 -19.99
C GLY A 66 -18.48 -43.02 -18.65
N ARG A 67 -19.39 -43.91 -18.22
CA ARG A 67 -20.04 -43.83 -16.89
C ARG A 67 -19.06 -44.04 -15.73
N LEU A 68 -18.11 -44.98 -15.88
CA LEU A 68 -17.10 -45.24 -14.87
C LEU A 68 -16.12 -44.06 -14.77
N LEU A 69 -15.72 -43.49 -15.91
CA LEU A 69 -14.90 -42.29 -15.95
C LEU A 69 -15.60 -41.08 -15.31
N ALA A 70 -16.90 -40.90 -15.55
CA ALA A 70 -17.68 -39.85 -14.90
C ALA A 70 -17.75 -40.03 -13.37
N LEU A 71 -17.95 -41.26 -12.89
CA LEU A 71 -17.89 -41.57 -11.45
C LEU A 71 -16.49 -41.32 -10.87
N ALA A 72 -15.44 -41.66 -11.62
CA ALA A 72 -14.06 -41.40 -11.22
C ALA A 72 -13.79 -39.88 -11.10
N ALA A 73 -14.25 -39.07 -12.05
CA ALA A 73 -14.12 -37.60 -11.99
C ALA A 73 -14.80 -37.02 -10.75
N LEU A 74 -16.00 -37.49 -10.41
CA LEU A 74 -16.71 -37.08 -9.20
C LEU A 74 -15.96 -37.52 -7.93
N GLY A 75 -15.45 -38.75 -7.90
CA GLY A 75 -14.61 -39.25 -6.82
C GLY A 75 -13.32 -38.43 -6.62
N CYS A 76 -12.66 -38.07 -7.72
CA CYS A 76 -11.52 -37.15 -7.70
C CYS A 76 -11.91 -35.76 -7.19
N GLY A 77 -13.10 -35.26 -7.52
CA GLY A 77 -13.61 -33.99 -6.96
C GLY A 77 -13.80 -34.03 -5.44
N VAL A 78 -14.29 -35.14 -4.90
CA VAL A 78 -14.37 -35.35 -3.44
C VAL A 78 -12.97 -35.41 -2.83
N LEU A 79 -12.03 -36.12 -3.47
CA LEU A 79 -10.65 -36.18 -3.02
C LEU A 79 -9.97 -34.80 -3.06
N ASP A 80 -10.22 -33.99 -4.10
CA ASP A 80 -9.73 -32.62 -4.21
C ASP A 80 -10.24 -31.75 -3.06
N CYS A 81 -11.50 -31.88 -2.66
CA CYS A 81 -12.05 -31.22 -1.46
C CYS A 81 -11.35 -31.63 -0.16
N LEU A 82 -11.06 -32.92 0.01
CA LEU A 82 -10.39 -33.45 1.20
C LEU A 82 -8.91 -33.04 1.27
N LEU A 83 -8.22 -33.02 0.13
CA LEU A 83 -6.80 -32.68 0.04
C LEU A 83 -6.55 -31.17 0.04
N ALA A 84 -7.50 -30.37 -0.43
CA ALA A 84 -7.36 -28.91 -0.53
C ALA A 84 -6.84 -28.22 0.75
N PRO A 85 -7.40 -28.43 1.96
CA PRO A 85 -6.88 -27.79 3.18
C PRO A 85 -5.47 -28.27 3.57
N ILE A 86 -5.10 -29.50 3.19
CA ILE A 86 -3.77 -30.06 3.44
C ILE A 86 -2.75 -29.44 2.47
N LEU A 87 -3.16 -29.22 1.22
CA LEU A 87 -2.27 -28.79 0.14
C LEU A 87 -2.22 -27.26 -0.03
N SER A 88 -3.22 -26.50 0.41
CA SER A 88 -3.32 -25.04 0.17
C SER A 88 -2.38 -24.15 1.00
N GLY A 89 -1.38 -24.71 1.70
CA GLY A 89 -0.45 -23.94 2.52
C GLY A 89 0.69 -23.32 1.69
N PRO A 90 1.10 -22.06 1.96
CA PRO A 90 2.23 -21.46 1.25
C PRO A 90 3.54 -22.21 1.54
N GLY A 91 4.42 -22.33 0.55
CA GLY A 91 5.79 -22.84 0.75
C GLY A 91 6.02 -24.30 0.33
N ARG A 92 6.56 -25.12 1.25
CA ARG A 92 7.12 -26.48 0.99
C ARG A 92 6.12 -27.50 0.39
N ARG A 93 4.84 -27.15 0.31
CA ARG A 93 3.76 -28.00 -0.23
C ARG A 93 3.55 -27.84 -1.74
N ILE A 94 4.26 -26.93 -2.40
CA ILE A 94 4.16 -26.77 -3.85
C ILE A 94 4.69 -27.99 -4.62
N VAL A 95 5.79 -28.60 -4.18
CA VAL A 95 6.39 -29.77 -4.83
C VAL A 95 5.43 -30.98 -4.88
N PRO A 96 4.85 -31.44 -3.75
CA PRO A 96 3.92 -32.56 -3.81
C PRO A 96 2.65 -32.23 -4.62
N ARG A 97 2.21 -30.97 -4.63
CA ARG A 97 1.07 -30.55 -5.48
C ARG A 97 1.38 -30.61 -6.96
N VAL A 98 2.55 -30.11 -7.37
CA VAL A 98 2.98 -30.17 -8.77
C VAL A 98 3.09 -31.63 -9.21
N ALA A 99 3.62 -32.52 -8.37
CA ALA A 99 3.67 -33.95 -8.67
C ALA A 99 2.27 -34.57 -8.82
N LEU A 100 1.36 -34.29 -7.88
CA LEU A 100 -0.03 -34.78 -7.93
C LEU A 100 -0.77 -34.25 -9.16
N ASP A 101 -0.69 -32.94 -9.45
CA ASP A 101 -1.36 -32.32 -10.59
C ASP A 101 -0.76 -32.79 -11.92
N THR A 102 0.56 -33.04 -11.98
CA THR A 102 1.21 -33.61 -13.18
C THR A 102 0.75 -35.04 -13.43
N LEU A 103 0.66 -35.87 -12.38
CA LEU A 103 0.16 -37.24 -12.47
C LEU A 103 -1.31 -37.26 -12.87
N ASP A 104 -2.12 -36.42 -12.25
CA ASP A 104 -3.55 -36.26 -12.55
C ASP A 104 -3.77 -35.89 -14.02
N VAL A 105 -3.04 -34.87 -14.51
CA VAL A 105 -3.08 -34.46 -15.91
C VAL A 105 -2.65 -35.60 -16.85
N ALA A 106 -1.61 -36.35 -16.49
CA ALA A 106 -1.14 -37.49 -17.29
C ALA A 106 -2.22 -38.60 -17.39
N LEU A 107 -2.84 -38.96 -16.26
CA LEU A 107 -3.87 -40.01 -16.21
C LEU A 107 -5.12 -39.62 -16.98
N TRP A 108 -5.61 -38.40 -16.81
CA TRP A 108 -6.79 -37.91 -17.52
C TRP A 108 -6.53 -37.70 -19.01
N SER A 109 -5.31 -37.32 -19.40
CA SER A 109 -4.92 -37.21 -20.82
C SER A 109 -4.90 -38.58 -21.53
N LEU A 110 -4.60 -39.67 -20.80
CA LEU A 110 -4.72 -41.04 -21.30
C LEU A 110 -6.17 -41.51 -21.36
N ALA A 111 -6.97 -41.18 -20.33
CA ALA A 111 -8.34 -41.64 -20.19
C ALA A 111 -9.33 -40.94 -21.15
N LEU A 112 -9.08 -39.67 -21.47
CA LEU A 112 -9.88 -38.85 -22.37
C LEU A 112 -9.03 -38.33 -23.54
N PRO A 113 -8.65 -39.20 -24.49
CA PRO A 113 -7.87 -38.79 -25.66
C PRO A 113 -8.66 -37.74 -26.46
N GLY A 114 -7.98 -36.66 -26.85
CA GLY A 114 -8.57 -35.53 -27.59
C GLY A 114 -9.10 -34.38 -26.73
N SER A 115 -9.21 -34.50 -25.40
CA SER A 115 -9.63 -33.41 -24.49
C SER A 115 -8.52 -32.85 -23.61
N GLY A 116 -7.27 -32.93 -24.07
CA GLY A 116 -6.11 -32.53 -23.26
C GLY A 116 -6.05 -31.05 -22.93
N ASP A 117 -6.77 -30.20 -23.65
CA ASP A 117 -6.93 -28.79 -23.33
C ASP A 117 -7.73 -28.58 -22.04
N VAL A 118 -8.77 -29.37 -21.80
CA VAL A 118 -9.56 -29.34 -20.55
C VAL A 118 -8.76 -29.92 -19.38
N VAL A 119 -8.05 -31.01 -19.61
CA VAL A 119 -7.30 -31.73 -18.56
C VAL A 119 -6.18 -30.86 -17.98
N VAL A 120 -5.40 -30.17 -18.83
CA VAL A 120 -4.31 -29.31 -18.33
C VAL A 120 -4.80 -28.10 -17.52
N ILE A 121 -6.06 -27.68 -17.68
CA ILE A 121 -6.65 -26.58 -16.91
C ILE A 121 -6.71 -26.94 -15.41
N ALA A 122 -6.86 -28.22 -15.05
CA ALA A 122 -6.86 -28.68 -13.65
C ALA A 122 -5.58 -28.29 -12.89
N ALA A 123 -4.46 -28.17 -13.59
CA ALA A 123 -3.17 -27.76 -13.02
C ALA A 123 -2.95 -26.23 -13.01
N SER A 124 -3.83 -25.44 -13.64
CA SER A 124 -3.71 -23.98 -13.70
C SER A 124 -3.54 -23.34 -12.31
N PRO A 125 -4.25 -23.77 -11.25
CA PRO A 125 -4.07 -23.19 -9.92
C PRO A 125 -2.64 -23.30 -9.39
N VAL A 126 -2.01 -24.49 -9.42
CA VAL A 126 -0.65 -24.65 -8.89
C VAL A 126 0.36 -23.88 -9.76
N ILE A 127 0.13 -23.79 -11.06
CA ILE A 127 1.00 -23.08 -12.00
C ILE A 127 0.90 -21.56 -11.82
N THR A 128 -0.31 -21.01 -11.72
CA THR A 128 -0.53 -19.58 -11.45
C THR A 128 0.02 -19.19 -10.09
N GLU A 129 -0.17 -20.02 -9.08
CA GLU A 129 0.43 -19.87 -7.76
C GLU A 129 1.97 -19.87 -7.83
N ALA A 130 2.55 -20.80 -8.59
CA ALA A 130 4.00 -20.86 -8.80
C ALA A 130 4.53 -19.57 -9.42
N GLY A 131 3.88 -19.06 -10.48
CA GLY A 131 4.23 -17.80 -11.12
C GLY A 131 4.10 -16.60 -10.18
N LEU A 132 3.04 -16.56 -9.37
CA LEU A 132 2.76 -15.49 -8.43
C LEU A 132 3.78 -15.42 -7.29
N TRP A 133 4.05 -16.54 -6.61
CA TRP A 133 4.89 -16.55 -5.40
C TRP A 133 6.37 -16.79 -5.65
N TYR A 134 6.73 -17.52 -6.72
CA TYR A 134 8.11 -17.94 -7.01
C TYR A 134 8.72 -17.27 -8.26
N GLY A 135 7.94 -16.48 -9.00
CA GLY A 135 8.47 -15.69 -10.13
C GLY A 135 9.01 -16.56 -11.26
N THR A 136 10.29 -16.38 -11.64
CA THR A 136 10.94 -17.19 -12.70
C THR A 136 11.03 -18.66 -12.34
N ARG A 137 11.25 -19.00 -11.07
CA ARG A 137 11.28 -20.40 -10.60
C ARG A 137 9.92 -21.09 -10.77
N GLY A 138 8.84 -20.31 -10.86
CA GLY A 138 7.49 -20.80 -11.16
C GLY A 138 7.28 -21.29 -12.60
N LEU A 139 8.31 -21.25 -13.46
CA LEU A 139 8.25 -21.80 -14.82
C LEU A 139 8.49 -23.32 -14.87
N VAL A 140 8.92 -23.95 -13.77
CA VAL A 140 9.11 -25.42 -13.74
C VAL A 140 7.78 -26.19 -13.83
N PRO A 141 6.74 -25.89 -13.02
CA PRO A 141 5.45 -26.59 -13.10
C PRO A 141 4.80 -26.63 -14.49
N PRO A 142 4.71 -25.52 -15.26
CA PRO A 142 4.06 -25.58 -16.56
C PRO A 142 4.82 -26.45 -17.57
N VAL A 143 6.15 -26.52 -17.49
CA VAL A 143 6.96 -27.42 -18.31
C VAL A 143 6.67 -28.87 -17.96
N LEU A 144 6.66 -29.23 -16.67
CA LEU A 144 6.39 -30.59 -16.22
C LEU A 144 4.99 -31.07 -16.63
N VAL A 145 3.97 -30.27 -16.34
CA VAL A 145 2.57 -30.58 -16.68
C VAL A 145 2.39 -30.67 -18.19
N GLY A 146 2.91 -29.69 -18.94
CA GLY A 146 2.76 -29.67 -20.38
C GLY A 146 3.51 -30.80 -21.10
N CYS A 147 4.72 -31.15 -20.65
CA CYS A 147 5.45 -32.31 -21.17
C CYS A 147 4.73 -33.62 -20.85
N ALA A 148 4.19 -33.78 -19.63
CA ALA A 148 3.46 -34.99 -19.25
C ALA A 148 2.18 -35.17 -20.07
N ALA A 149 1.38 -34.10 -20.24
CA ALA A 149 0.19 -34.09 -21.07
C ALA A 149 0.53 -34.40 -22.55
N THR A 150 1.58 -33.78 -23.07
CA THR A 150 2.01 -33.98 -24.46
C THR A 150 2.48 -35.41 -24.71
N ALA A 151 3.31 -35.97 -23.81
CA ALA A 151 3.83 -37.33 -23.93
C ALA A 151 2.71 -38.38 -23.85
N THR A 152 1.77 -38.18 -22.92
CA THR A 152 0.63 -39.10 -22.75
C THR A 152 -0.34 -39.05 -23.92
N GLN A 153 -0.64 -37.86 -24.45
CA GLN A 153 -1.44 -37.76 -25.67
C GLN A 153 -0.75 -38.37 -26.88
N ALA A 154 0.55 -38.11 -27.04
CA ALA A 154 1.33 -38.67 -28.15
C ALA A 154 1.33 -40.20 -28.12
N ALA A 155 1.37 -40.81 -26.93
CA ALA A 155 1.26 -42.26 -26.75
C ALA A 155 -0.08 -42.84 -27.22
N VAL A 156 -1.16 -42.04 -27.22
CA VAL A 156 -2.50 -42.42 -27.72
C VAL A 156 -2.75 -41.84 -29.12
N GLY A 157 -1.70 -41.42 -29.84
CA GLY A 157 -1.78 -40.94 -31.22
C GLY A 157 -2.40 -39.55 -31.39
N HIS A 158 -2.51 -38.77 -30.33
CA HIS A 158 -3.05 -37.41 -30.35
C HIS A 158 -1.95 -36.39 -30.02
N PHE A 159 -1.95 -35.23 -30.67
CA PHE A 159 -1.02 -34.15 -30.34
C PHE A 159 -1.70 -32.80 -30.48
N THR A 160 -1.54 -31.95 -29.49
CA THR A 160 -1.97 -30.55 -29.54
C THR A 160 -0.96 -29.67 -28.83
N LEU A 161 -0.69 -28.48 -29.36
CA LEU A 161 0.14 -27.48 -28.70
C LEU A 161 -0.55 -26.86 -27.48
N LEU A 162 -1.86 -27.04 -27.34
CA LEU A 162 -2.66 -26.51 -26.22
C LEU A 162 -2.22 -27.04 -24.86
N THR A 163 -1.71 -28.27 -24.80
CA THR A 163 -1.18 -28.88 -23.58
C THR A 163 0.03 -28.13 -23.02
N LEU A 164 0.77 -27.39 -23.87
CA LEU A 164 1.91 -26.56 -23.47
C LEU A 164 1.52 -25.09 -23.27
N LEU A 165 0.62 -24.57 -24.12
CA LEU A 165 0.23 -23.16 -24.12
C LEU A 165 -0.56 -22.77 -22.86
N TRP A 166 -1.54 -23.58 -22.44
CA TRP A 166 -2.37 -23.27 -21.26
C TRP A 166 -1.55 -23.16 -19.95
N PRO A 167 -0.69 -24.15 -19.63
CA PRO A 167 0.27 -24.01 -18.54
C PRO A 167 1.14 -22.76 -18.66
N GLY A 168 1.61 -22.44 -19.87
CA GLY A 168 2.37 -21.22 -20.14
C GLY A 168 1.61 -19.94 -19.78
N PHE A 169 0.35 -19.83 -20.21
CA PHE A 169 -0.52 -18.69 -19.89
C PHE A 169 -0.82 -18.57 -18.40
N ALA A 170 -1.09 -19.68 -17.71
CA ALA A 170 -1.32 -19.69 -16.26
C ALA A 170 -0.09 -19.15 -15.49
N ALA A 171 1.12 -19.56 -15.90
CA ALA A 171 2.37 -19.11 -15.28
C ALA A 171 2.65 -17.63 -15.58
N LEU A 172 2.44 -17.21 -16.84
CA LEU A 172 2.60 -15.82 -17.26
C LEU A 172 1.61 -14.90 -16.52
N GLY A 173 0.35 -15.30 -16.38
CA GLY A 173 -0.65 -14.56 -15.63
C GLY A 173 -0.25 -14.34 -14.17
N GLY A 174 0.14 -15.41 -13.47
CA GLY A 174 0.65 -15.33 -12.10
C GLY A 174 1.87 -14.40 -11.98
N ARG A 175 2.80 -14.49 -12.92
CA ARG A 175 3.99 -13.62 -12.98
C ARG A 175 3.64 -12.16 -13.22
N LEU A 176 2.72 -11.85 -14.14
CA LEU A 176 2.32 -10.47 -14.43
C LEU A 176 1.63 -9.84 -13.22
N ILE A 177 0.76 -10.59 -12.54
CA ILE A 177 0.15 -10.15 -11.27
C ILE A 177 1.24 -9.87 -10.23
N ARG A 178 2.24 -10.76 -10.09
CA ARG A 178 3.39 -10.55 -9.19
C ARG A 178 4.12 -9.25 -9.50
N VAL A 179 4.50 -9.05 -10.77
CA VAL A 179 5.25 -7.87 -11.21
C VAL A 179 4.47 -6.60 -10.90
N TYR A 180 3.17 -6.59 -11.21
CA TYR A 180 2.28 -5.47 -10.90
C TYR A 180 2.22 -5.16 -9.40
N LEU A 181 1.92 -6.17 -8.57
CA LEU A 181 1.81 -5.98 -7.11
C LEU A 181 3.13 -5.52 -6.48
N LEU A 182 4.26 -6.09 -6.91
CA LEU A 182 5.59 -5.66 -6.42
C LEU A 182 5.96 -4.25 -6.89
N ALA A 183 5.67 -3.90 -8.15
CA ALA A 183 5.93 -2.56 -8.66
C ALA A 183 5.12 -1.52 -7.89
N ARG A 184 3.84 -1.81 -7.65
CA ARG A 184 2.95 -0.95 -6.86
C ARG A 184 3.44 -0.78 -5.43
N TRP A 185 3.81 -1.88 -4.78
CA TRP A 185 4.35 -1.85 -3.43
C TRP A 185 5.62 -1.00 -3.32
N ARG A 186 6.54 -1.12 -4.29
CA ARG A 186 7.78 -0.33 -4.32
C ARG A 186 7.52 1.16 -4.52
N GLU A 187 6.52 1.51 -5.32
CA GLU A 187 6.10 2.91 -5.50
C GLU A 187 5.59 3.49 -4.18
N GLU A 188 4.66 2.80 -3.53
CA GLU A 188 4.11 3.23 -2.23
C GLU A 188 5.16 3.29 -1.14
N ALA A 189 6.06 2.30 -1.06
CA ALA A 189 7.14 2.29 -0.09
C ALA A 189 8.11 3.47 -0.28
N ARG A 190 8.38 3.88 -1.53
CA ARG A 190 9.21 5.07 -1.81
C ARG A 190 8.52 6.35 -1.39
N LEU A 191 7.25 6.54 -1.76
CA LEU A 191 6.48 7.73 -1.38
C LEU A 191 6.36 7.87 0.14
N MET A 192 6.12 6.76 0.82
CA MET A 192 6.03 6.72 2.27
C MET A 192 7.37 7.01 2.94
N ARG A 193 8.46 6.44 2.41
CA ARG A 193 9.80 6.71 2.94
C ARG A 193 10.13 8.20 2.89
N HIS A 194 9.88 8.88 1.78
CA HIS A 194 10.11 10.32 1.68
C HIS A 194 9.24 11.14 2.64
N HIS A 195 7.99 10.72 2.87
CA HIS A 195 7.14 11.37 3.89
C HIS A 195 7.68 11.16 5.30
N ILE A 196 8.12 9.95 5.64
CA ILE A 196 8.69 9.65 6.96
C ILE A 196 10.00 10.43 7.15
N GLU A 197 10.89 10.43 6.15
CA GLU A 197 12.15 11.20 6.18
C GLU A 197 11.87 12.69 6.42
N ALA A 198 10.95 13.29 5.66
CA ALA A 198 10.57 14.70 5.85
C ALA A 198 9.98 14.96 7.23
N ALA A 199 9.08 14.08 7.71
CA ALA A 199 8.46 14.23 9.03
C ALA A 199 9.48 14.06 10.17
N VAL A 200 10.45 13.15 10.03
CA VAL A 200 11.53 12.95 11.00
C VAL A 200 12.45 14.16 11.05
N SER A 201 12.89 14.69 9.90
CA SER A 201 13.72 15.91 9.86
C SER A 201 12.99 17.12 10.45
N GLN A 202 11.69 17.27 10.16
CA GLN A 202 10.87 18.31 10.77
C GLN A 202 10.75 18.12 12.28
N ALA A 203 10.58 16.88 12.75
CA ALA A 203 10.51 16.56 14.17
C ALA A 203 11.84 16.82 14.89
N GLU A 204 12.97 16.49 14.28
CA GLU A 204 14.31 16.80 14.80
C GLU A 204 14.50 18.31 14.98
N LEU A 205 14.21 19.10 13.94
CA LEU A 205 14.26 20.56 14.03
C LEU A 205 13.32 21.09 15.11
N ALA A 206 12.10 20.55 15.21
CA ALA A 206 11.15 20.92 16.24
C ALA A 206 11.66 20.60 17.65
N GLY A 207 12.35 19.46 17.84
CA GLY A 207 12.97 19.09 19.11
C GLY A 207 14.13 20.01 19.49
N GLN A 208 14.96 20.40 18.52
CA GLN A 208 15.99 21.41 18.78
C GLN A 208 15.36 22.74 19.19
N ASN A 209 14.31 23.13 18.47
CA ASN A 209 13.61 24.39 18.64
C ASN A 209 12.82 24.45 19.96
N SER A 210 12.34 23.31 20.49
CA SER A 210 11.63 23.25 21.77
C SER A 210 12.54 23.50 22.98
N VAL A 211 13.84 23.19 22.86
CA VAL A 211 14.84 23.46 23.92
C VAL A 211 15.48 24.83 23.72
N ALA A 212 15.78 25.19 22.47
CA ALA A 212 16.51 26.41 22.14
C ALA A 212 15.69 27.70 22.29
N MET A 213 14.36 27.61 22.17
CA MET A 213 13.47 28.77 22.14
C MET A 213 12.55 28.83 23.34
N GLY A 214 12.31 30.06 23.82
CA GLY A 214 11.55 30.38 25.01
C GLY A 214 12.04 31.71 25.57
N ALA A 215 11.23 32.37 26.38
CA ALA A 215 11.72 33.49 27.18
C ALA A 215 12.76 32.94 28.17
N ASP A 216 13.98 33.49 28.10
CA ASP A 216 15.12 33.06 28.91
C ASP A 216 15.51 31.58 28.72
N SER A 217 15.57 31.11 27.46
CA SER A 217 16.11 29.77 27.18
C SER A 217 17.57 29.63 27.59
N VAL A 218 18.04 28.39 27.80
CA VAL A 218 19.45 28.13 28.15
C VAL A 218 20.40 28.76 27.11
N VAL A 219 20.02 28.73 25.83
CA VAL A 219 20.79 29.34 24.74
C VAL A 219 20.87 30.86 24.92
N ASP A 220 19.78 31.54 25.26
CA ASP A 220 19.79 32.99 25.51
C ASP A 220 20.64 33.35 26.72
N LEU A 221 20.63 32.49 27.73
CA LEU A 221 21.39 32.70 28.94
C LEU A 221 22.89 32.56 28.68
N LEU A 222 23.31 31.56 27.89
CA LEU A 222 24.70 31.39 27.46
C LEU A 222 25.17 32.51 26.52
N VAL A 223 24.34 32.90 25.55
CA VAL A 223 24.65 34.01 24.64
C VAL A 223 24.79 35.34 25.39
N ARG A 224 24.02 35.57 26.46
CA ARG A 224 24.17 36.75 27.33
C ARG A 224 25.32 36.65 28.33
N THR A 225 25.78 35.45 28.66
CA THR A 225 26.89 35.23 29.61
C THR A 225 28.25 35.31 28.92
N ALA A 226 28.37 34.81 27.69
CA ALA A 226 29.64 34.79 26.97
C ALA A 226 30.31 36.17 26.80
N PRO A 227 29.60 37.28 26.49
CA PRO A 227 30.19 38.61 26.42
C PRO A 227 30.73 39.12 27.77
N LEU A 228 30.12 38.71 28.90
CA LEU A 228 30.58 39.09 30.24
C LEU A 228 31.94 38.49 30.57
N ILE A 229 32.25 37.31 30.01
CA ILE A 229 33.55 36.63 30.13
C ILE A 229 34.53 37.21 29.10
N ALA A 230 34.10 37.32 27.84
CA ALA A 230 34.95 37.72 26.71
C ALA A 230 35.61 39.10 26.88
N GLN A 231 34.96 40.05 27.56
CA GLN A 231 35.53 41.40 27.80
C GLN A 231 36.83 41.39 28.63
N TYR A 232 37.11 40.31 29.36
CA TYR A 232 38.30 40.15 30.20
C TYR A 232 39.33 39.19 29.58
N GLU A 233 39.04 38.61 28.42
CA GLU A 233 39.95 37.71 27.72
C GLU A 233 40.94 38.47 26.84
N PRO A 234 42.24 38.10 26.83
CA PRO A 234 43.23 38.73 25.96
C PRO A 234 43.00 38.43 24.46
N ALA A 235 42.31 37.32 24.15
CA ALA A 235 41.89 36.94 22.81
C ALA A 235 40.46 36.38 22.88
N PRO A 236 39.43 37.22 22.73
CA PRO A 236 38.05 36.81 22.98
C PRO A 236 37.59 35.75 21.96
N VAL A 237 37.10 34.63 22.48
CA VAL A 237 36.49 33.56 21.66
C VAL A 237 35.05 33.96 21.33
N PRO A 238 34.58 33.76 20.07
CA PRO A 238 33.20 34.06 19.67
C PRO A 238 32.17 33.46 20.63
N ALA A 239 31.06 34.17 20.84
CA ALA A 239 29.95 33.65 21.64
C ALA A 239 29.41 32.34 21.01
N PRO A 240 29.14 31.31 21.84
CA PRO A 240 28.52 30.09 21.34
C PRO A 240 27.17 30.40 20.72
N PHE A 241 26.76 29.62 19.72
CA PHE A 241 25.46 29.74 19.02
C PHE A 241 25.19 31.07 18.30
N SER A 242 26.21 31.89 18.03
CA SER A 242 26.04 33.13 17.25
C SER A 242 25.39 32.84 15.87
N GLY A 243 24.24 33.47 15.61
CA GLY A 243 23.45 33.26 14.38
C GLY A 243 22.72 31.91 14.27
N TRP A 244 23.10 30.89 15.05
CA TRP A 244 22.47 29.57 15.02
C TRP A 244 21.00 29.62 15.43
N LYS A 245 20.69 30.35 16.51
CA LYS A 245 19.30 30.49 16.98
C LYS A 245 18.41 31.12 15.90
N ALA A 246 18.89 32.16 15.22
CA ALA A 246 18.17 32.79 14.12
C ALA A 246 17.98 31.83 12.93
N ALA A 247 19.01 31.07 12.56
CA ALA A 247 18.92 30.08 11.48
C ALA A 247 17.95 28.94 11.82
N LEU A 248 17.95 28.46 13.07
CA LEU A 248 17.01 27.45 13.55
C LEU A 248 15.57 27.98 13.52
N ALA A 249 15.35 29.20 13.98
CA ALA A 249 14.04 29.86 13.91
C ALA A 249 13.56 30.03 12.46
N GLU A 250 14.43 30.42 11.53
CA GLU A 250 14.09 30.55 10.10
C GLU A 250 13.77 29.19 9.46
N ALA A 251 14.53 28.15 9.80
CA ALA A 251 14.29 26.78 9.34
C ALA A 251 12.93 26.25 9.85
N CYS A 252 12.61 26.49 11.12
CA CYS A 252 11.37 26.04 11.74
C CYS A 252 10.13 26.87 11.35
N GLY A 253 10.30 28.18 11.19
CA GLY A 253 9.19 29.13 10.95
C GLY A 253 8.44 28.92 9.63
N ARG A 254 9.06 28.23 8.66
CA ARG A 254 8.40 27.81 7.41
C ARG A 254 7.53 26.56 7.57
N GLN A 255 7.72 25.78 8.64
CA GLN A 255 7.17 24.43 8.77
C GLN A 255 6.31 24.24 10.03
N SER A 256 6.47 25.10 11.03
CA SER A 256 5.79 25.01 12.32
C SER A 256 5.59 26.40 12.93
N THR A 257 4.62 26.52 13.81
CA THR A 257 4.35 27.75 14.57
C THR A 257 4.22 27.42 16.05
N TYR A 258 4.67 28.34 16.90
CA TYR A 258 4.48 28.21 18.33
C TYR A 258 3.02 28.39 18.70
N LEU A 259 2.54 27.61 19.66
CA LEU A 259 1.22 27.77 20.26
C LEU A 259 1.03 29.22 20.70
N GLY A 260 2.01 29.81 21.39
CA GLY A 260 1.88 31.20 21.84
C GLY A 260 1.75 32.22 20.70
N VAL A 261 2.46 32.00 19.59
CA VAL A 261 2.35 32.88 18.40
C VAL A 261 1.00 32.68 17.70
N ALA A 262 0.55 31.44 17.56
CA ALA A 262 -0.76 31.13 16.97
C ALA A 262 -1.90 31.75 17.79
N LEU A 263 -1.86 31.59 19.11
CA LEU A 263 -2.85 32.15 20.03
C LEU A 263 -2.84 33.67 20.06
N LEU A 264 -1.67 34.32 20.07
CA LEU A 264 -1.57 35.77 20.03
C LEU A 264 -2.10 36.35 18.70
N ARG A 265 -1.80 35.68 17.58
CA ARG A 265 -2.36 36.03 16.27
C ARG A 265 -3.88 35.87 16.26
N TRP A 266 -4.39 34.76 16.78
CA TRP A 266 -5.81 34.50 16.85
C TRP A 266 -6.52 35.52 17.76
N GLN A 267 -6.01 35.79 18.96
CA GLN A 267 -6.57 36.77 19.90
C GLN A 267 -6.67 38.16 19.27
N SER A 268 -5.59 38.62 18.62
CA SER A 268 -5.57 39.91 17.91
C SER A 268 -6.62 39.96 16.78
N ALA A 269 -6.72 38.89 16.00
CA ALA A 269 -7.72 38.78 14.94
C ALA A 269 -9.15 38.65 15.47
N TYR A 270 -9.36 37.99 16.61
CA TYR A 270 -10.67 37.78 17.22
C TYR A 270 -11.21 39.06 17.86
N ASN A 271 -10.42 39.74 18.69
CA ASN A 271 -10.82 40.98 19.37
C ASN A 271 -11.06 42.13 18.36
N SER A 272 -10.37 42.14 17.22
CA SER A 272 -10.60 43.15 16.18
C SER A 272 -11.90 42.98 15.39
N ARG A 273 -12.62 41.86 15.54
CA ARG A 273 -13.90 41.62 14.82
C ARG A 273 -15.07 42.43 15.38
N SER A 274 -14.99 42.86 16.65
CA SER A 274 -16.09 43.53 17.34
C SER A 274 -15.56 44.78 18.06
N PRO A 275 -16.24 45.94 17.98
CA PRO A 275 -15.90 47.10 18.79
C PRO A 275 -16.34 46.96 20.26
N ASP A 276 -17.07 45.90 20.62
CA ASP A 276 -17.53 45.64 21.98
C ASP A 276 -16.46 44.93 22.80
N LEU A 277 -15.81 45.68 23.71
CA LEU A 277 -14.76 45.17 24.59
C LEU A 277 -15.25 44.06 25.54
N SER A 278 -16.56 43.92 25.78
CA SER A 278 -17.09 42.81 26.59
C SER A 278 -16.97 41.45 25.89
N THR A 279 -16.68 41.47 24.59
CA THR A 279 -16.44 40.27 23.78
C THR A 279 -14.95 39.92 23.65
N ASP A 280 -14.05 40.77 24.16
CA ASP A 280 -12.61 40.55 24.09
C ASP A 280 -12.17 39.36 24.94
N VAL A 281 -11.12 38.71 24.47
CA VAL A 281 -10.42 37.63 25.18
C VAL A 281 -8.96 38.03 25.45
N GLU A 282 -8.47 37.68 26.63
CA GLU A 282 -7.06 37.75 27.01
C GLU A 282 -6.57 36.34 27.30
N LEU A 283 -5.73 35.79 26.43
CA LEU A 283 -5.16 34.46 26.61
C LEU A 283 -3.91 34.51 27.50
N ARG A 284 -3.96 33.79 28.62
CA ARG A 284 -2.83 33.62 29.53
C ARG A 284 -2.26 32.22 29.38
N ILE A 285 -1.12 32.14 28.71
CA ILE A 285 -0.47 30.87 28.41
C ILE A 285 0.42 30.48 29.60
N SER A 286 0.26 29.26 30.09
CA SER A 286 1.10 28.71 31.15
C SER A 286 2.59 28.73 30.77
N PRO A 287 3.51 28.87 31.73
CA PRO A 287 4.95 28.78 31.47
C PRO A 287 5.29 27.49 30.71
N GLY A 288 6.10 27.59 29.65
CA GLY A 288 6.45 26.46 28.80
C GLY A 288 5.39 26.08 27.76
N ALA A 289 4.09 26.19 28.04
CA ALA A 289 3.04 25.79 27.08
C ALA A 289 3.12 26.54 25.74
N GLY A 290 3.57 27.79 25.77
CA GLY A 290 3.75 28.60 24.56
C GLY A 290 4.80 28.07 23.58
N THR A 291 5.71 27.19 24.02
CA THR A 291 6.76 26.60 23.16
C THR A 291 6.30 25.36 22.40
N LEU A 292 5.08 24.86 22.65
CA LEU A 292 4.49 23.79 21.85
C LEU A 292 4.48 24.18 20.37
N LEU A 293 5.04 23.31 19.52
CA LEU A 293 5.07 23.53 18.08
C LEU A 293 3.88 22.85 17.42
N LEU A 294 3.16 23.63 16.61
CA LEU A 294 2.02 23.18 15.82
C LEU A 294 2.39 23.20 14.34
N SER A 295 1.93 22.22 13.59
CA SER A 295 1.91 22.32 12.12
C SER A 295 0.96 23.45 11.68
N PRO A 296 1.08 23.96 10.44
CA PRO A 296 0.13 24.93 9.91
C PRO A 296 -1.32 24.41 9.86
N ALA A 297 -1.53 23.11 9.67
CA ALA A 297 -2.87 22.51 9.67
C ALA A 297 -3.44 22.45 11.09
N GLN A 298 -2.60 22.09 12.06
CA GLN A 298 -2.95 22.05 13.48
C GLN A 298 -3.29 23.43 14.04
N ALA A 299 -2.50 24.45 13.71
CA ALA A 299 -2.78 25.82 14.10
C ALA A 299 -4.15 26.30 13.59
N ARG A 300 -4.47 26.04 12.32
CA ARG A 300 -5.79 26.36 11.74
C ARG A 300 -6.94 25.59 12.41
N HIS A 301 -6.71 24.33 12.78
CA HIS A 301 -7.71 23.54 13.47
C HIS A 301 -8.00 24.12 14.86
N LEU A 302 -6.95 24.44 15.63
CA LEU A 302 -7.07 25.07 16.92
C LEU A 302 -7.78 26.43 16.83
N GLU A 303 -7.45 27.25 15.83
CA GLU A 303 -8.14 28.54 15.59
C GLU A 303 -9.64 28.33 15.33
N SER A 304 -10.02 27.32 14.55
CA SER A 304 -11.43 26.97 14.29
C SER A 304 -12.15 26.49 15.54
N ASP A 305 -11.48 25.71 16.40
CA ASP A 305 -12.06 25.22 17.65
C ASP A 305 -12.24 26.36 18.68
N LEU A 306 -11.29 27.30 18.74
CA LEU A 306 -11.39 28.50 19.56
C LEU A 306 -12.53 29.42 19.07
N ASP A 307 -12.67 29.60 17.76
CA ASP A 307 -13.79 30.34 17.16
C ASP A 307 -15.15 29.68 17.49
N ALA A 308 -15.22 28.35 17.48
CA ALA A 308 -16.42 27.61 17.85
C ALA A 308 -16.73 27.67 19.36
N MET A 309 -15.70 27.70 20.20
CA MET A 309 -15.85 27.79 21.65
C MET A 309 -16.31 29.18 22.10
N GLY A 310 -15.87 30.24 21.42
CA GLY A 310 -16.19 31.63 21.72
C GLY A 310 -15.77 32.09 23.12
N PRO A 311 -14.50 31.88 23.54
CA PRO A 311 -14.03 32.29 24.86
C PRO A 311 -14.10 33.81 25.04
N ARG A 312 -14.28 34.26 26.29
CA ARG A 312 -14.38 35.69 26.67
C ARG A 312 -13.67 35.96 27.98
N GLY A 313 -13.19 37.19 28.17
CA GLY A 313 -12.45 37.59 29.36
C GLY A 313 -11.07 36.94 29.42
N THR A 314 -10.53 36.75 30.62
CA THR A 314 -9.22 36.13 30.80
C THR A 314 -9.36 34.60 30.76
N VAL A 315 -8.65 33.96 29.83
CA VAL A 315 -8.69 32.51 29.61
C VAL A 315 -7.29 31.93 29.74
N THR A 316 -7.16 30.91 30.57
CA THR A 316 -5.89 30.20 30.73
C THR A 316 -5.70 29.18 29.62
N VAL A 317 -4.49 29.06 29.08
CA VAL A 317 -4.14 28.05 28.07
C VAL A 317 -2.92 27.27 28.53
N ASP A 318 -3.05 25.95 28.56
CA ASP A 318 -1.99 25.04 28.98
C ASP A 318 -1.79 23.92 27.96
N ALA A 319 -0.59 23.34 27.94
CA ALA A 319 -0.21 22.23 27.08
C ALA A 319 0.50 21.18 27.95
N PRO A 320 -0.25 20.24 28.56
CA PRO A 320 0.29 19.32 29.55
C PRO A 320 1.39 18.40 28.99
N HIS A 321 1.39 18.18 27.68
CA HIS A 321 2.37 17.36 26.99
C HIS A 321 2.91 18.10 25.76
N LEU A 322 4.24 18.30 25.73
CA LEU A 322 4.93 18.84 24.57
C LEU A 322 5.26 17.69 23.60
N GLY A 323 4.44 17.54 22.57
CA GLY A 323 4.66 16.55 21.51
C GLY A 323 5.29 17.16 20.25
N PRO A 324 5.79 16.32 19.32
CA PRO A 324 6.26 16.79 18.02
C PRO A 324 5.11 17.38 17.19
N PRO A 325 5.36 18.42 16.37
CA PRO A 325 4.36 18.96 15.46
C PRO A 325 3.85 17.89 14.50
N GLY A 326 2.57 17.96 14.15
CA GLY A 326 1.90 16.98 13.29
C GLY A 326 1.42 15.71 14.00
N GLN A 327 1.77 15.48 15.27
CA GLN A 327 1.09 14.48 16.11
C GLN A 327 -0.10 15.06 16.84
N ARG A 328 -1.04 14.21 17.27
CA ARG A 328 -2.19 14.65 18.07
C ARG A 328 -1.68 15.37 19.33
N GLN A 329 -2.15 16.60 19.54
CA GLN A 329 -1.82 17.41 20.71
C GLN A 329 -3.07 17.62 21.57
N GLU A 330 -2.85 17.79 22.86
CA GLU A 330 -3.89 18.14 23.83
C GLU A 330 -3.57 19.53 24.39
N VAL A 331 -4.49 20.48 24.17
CA VAL A 331 -4.40 21.85 24.67
C VAL A 331 -5.55 22.06 25.63
N LEU A 332 -5.27 22.54 26.84
CA LEU A 332 -6.28 22.88 27.83
C LEU A 332 -6.61 24.36 27.70
N VAL A 333 -7.88 24.69 27.46
CA VAL A 333 -8.38 26.08 27.40
C VAL A 333 -9.38 26.24 28.55
N ASP A 334 -9.00 26.99 29.58
CA ASP A 334 -9.74 27.11 30.84
C ASP A 334 -10.15 25.75 31.45
N GLY A 335 -9.19 24.82 31.47
CA GLY A 335 -9.38 23.45 31.94
C GLY A 335 -10.16 22.53 30.99
N ARG A 336 -10.66 23.02 29.85
CA ARG A 336 -11.32 22.20 28.82
C ARG A 336 -10.31 21.65 27.82
N THR A 337 -10.34 20.34 27.58
CA THR A 337 -9.45 19.70 26.60
C THR A 337 -9.92 19.96 25.17
N VAL A 338 -9.06 20.64 24.40
CA VAL A 338 -9.13 20.79 22.96
C VAL A 338 -8.15 19.81 22.34
N ILE A 339 -8.66 18.86 21.55
CA ILE A 339 -7.82 17.86 20.87
C ILE A 339 -7.46 18.40 19.49
N VAL A 340 -6.20 18.79 19.31
CA VAL A 340 -5.69 19.18 18.00
C VAL A 340 -5.26 17.90 17.26
N PRO A 341 -5.89 17.57 16.11
CA PRO A 341 -5.65 16.30 15.43
C PRO A 341 -4.23 16.21 14.86
N ALA A 342 -3.76 14.99 14.63
CA ALA A 342 -2.54 14.76 13.87
C ALA A 342 -2.69 15.25 12.42
N ASP A 343 -1.58 15.58 11.78
CA ASP A 343 -1.57 15.95 10.37
C ASP A 343 -2.10 14.80 9.50
N PRO A 344 -2.83 15.12 8.42
CA PRO A 344 -3.32 14.11 7.50
C PRO A 344 -2.13 13.37 6.88
N ARG A 345 -2.14 12.04 7.02
CA ARG A 345 -1.12 11.18 6.43
C ARG A 345 -1.51 10.85 4.99
N PRO A 346 -0.53 10.58 4.12
CA PRO A 346 -0.85 10.09 2.78
C PRO A 346 -1.67 8.81 2.89
N ASP A 347 -2.86 8.85 2.29
CA ASP A 347 -3.75 7.68 2.21
C ASP A 347 -3.01 6.52 1.55
N SER A 348 -3.16 5.32 2.12
CA SER A 348 -2.73 4.12 1.40
C SER A 348 -3.58 3.95 0.16
N TRP A 349 -2.95 3.75 -0.99
CA TRP A 349 -3.71 3.50 -2.21
C TRP A 349 -4.32 2.10 -2.17
N PRO A 350 -5.62 1.96 -2.47
CA PRO A 350 -6.23 0.65 -2.53
C PRO A 350 -5.61 -0.17 -3.66
N ILE A 351 -5.36 -1.46 -3.41
CA ILE A 351 -4.97 -2.39 -4.48
C ILE A 351 -6.21 -2.65 -5.33
N THR A 352 -6.21 -2.17 -6.56
CA THR A 352 -7.35 -2.34 -7.48
C THR A 352 -7.21 -3.61 -8.30
N ALA A 353 -8.31 -4.37 -8.43
CA ALA A 353 -8.34 -5.58 -9.26
C ALA A 353 -8.46 -5.26 -10.77
N ALA A 354 -8.76 -4.01 -11.13
CA ALA A 354 -9.03 -3.63 -12.51
C ALA A 354 -7.87 -3.89 -13.49
N PRO A 355 -6.61 -3.49 -13.20
CA PRO A 355 -5.49 -3.81 -14.09
C PRO A 355 -5.28 -5.31 -14.26
N ILE A 356 -5.48 -6.09 -13.19
CA ILE A 356 -5.35 -7.55 -13.20
C ILE A 356 -6.42 -8.17 -14.10
N ALA A 357 -7.67 -7.72 -14.01
CA ALA A 357 -8.76 -8.22 -14.85
C ALA A 357 -8.51 -7.93 -16.34
N PHE A 358 -8.03 -6.73 -16.69
CA PHE A 358 -7.71 -6.40 -18.08
C PHE A 358 -6.50 -7.19 -18.62
N ILE A 359 -5.47 -7.44 -17.80
CA ILE A 359 -4.38 -8.36 -18.17
C ILE A 359 -4.94 -9.78 -18.41
N GLY A 360 -5.83 -10.25 -17.54
CA GLY A 360 -6.54 -11.51 -17.71
C GLY A 360 -7.33 -11.56 -19.02
N GLY A 361 -8.06 -10.48 -19.34
CA GLY A 361 -8.78 -10.32 -20.60
C GLY A 361 -7.86 -10.39 -21.82
N ALA A 362 -6.71 -9.71 -21.77
CA ALA A 362 -5.71 -9.79 -22.84
C ALA A 362 -5.21 -11.23 -23.06
N MET A 363 -4.96 -11.98 -21.98
CA MET A 363 -4.53 -13.39 -22.08
C MET A 363 -5.64 -14.27 -22.64
N VAL A 364 -6.86 -14.16 -22.12
CA VAL A 364 -8.03 -14.93 -22.60
C VAL A 364 -8.24 -14.72 -24.10
N VAL A 365 -8.18 -13.47 -24.56
CA VAL A 365 -8.31 -13.13 -25.98
C VAL A 365 -7.19 -13.74 -26.83
N LEU A 366 -5.94 -13.70 -26.38
CA LEU A 366 -4.83 -14.30 -27.15
C LEU A 366 -4.98 -15.82 -27.30
N CYS A 367 -5.54 -16.51 -26.30
CA CYS A 367 -5.82 -17.94 -26.39
C CYS A 367 -6.77 -18.28 -27.54
N GLN A 368 -7.69 -17.37 -27.91
CA GLN A 368 -8.68 -17.55 -28.99
C GLN A 368 -8.06 -17.74 -30.38
N SER A 369 -6.80 -17.37 -30.55
CA SER A 369 -6.08 -17.54 -31.81
C SER A 369 -5.45 -18.91 -32.02
N VAL A 370 -5.50 -19.80 -31.03
CA VAL A 370 -4.91 -21.12 -31.18
C VAL A 370 -5.70 -21.94 -32.21
N PRO A 371 -5.05 -22.52 -33.25
CA PRO A 371 -5.75 -23.24 -34.33
C PRO A 371 -6.59 -24.43 -33.87
N ALA A 372 -6.20 -25.07 -32.76
CA ALA A 372 -6.91 -26.19 -32.15
C ALA A 372 -8.09 -25.74 -31.24
N TRP A 373 -8.39 -24.44 -31.20
CA TRP A 373 -9.42 -23.84 -30.36
C TRP A 373 -10.45 -23.13 -31.25
N GLU A 374 -10.55 -21.79 -31.18
CA GLU A 374 -11.47 -21.01 -32.01
C GLU A 374 -10.85 -20.59 -33.34
N ALA A 375 -9.51 -20.68 -33.45
CA ALA A 375 -8.74 -20.30 -34.63
C ALA A 375 -9.06 -18.89 -35.14
N VAL A 376 -9.34 -17.96 -34.21
CA VAL A 376 -9.50 -16.54 -34.55
C VAL A 376 -8.18 -16.03 -35.14
N PRO A 377 -8.18 -15.16 -36.16
CA PRO A 377 -6.95 -14.60 -36.68
C PRO A 377 -6.12 -13.87 -35.62
N LEU A 378 -4.83 -14.23 -35.50
CA LEU A 378 -3.93 -13.69 -34.47
C LEU A 378 -3.86 -12.16 -34.46
N TRP A 379 -3.93 -11.52 -35.62
CA TRP A 379 -3.90 -10.06 -35.72
C TRP A 379 -5.11 -9.39 -35.04
N LEU A 380 -6.29 -10.03 -35.07
CA LEU A 380 -7.48 -9.54 -34.37
C LEU A 380 -7.34 -9.71 -32.86
N THR A 381 -6.94 -10.89 -32.40
CA THR A 381 -6.76 -11.12 -30.95
C THR A 381 -5.61 -10.29 -30.39
N ALA A 382 -4.53 -10.07 -31.17
CA ALA A 382 -3.42 -9.23 -30.76
C ALA A 382 -3.85 -7.76 -30.62
N LEU A 383 -4.69 -7.26 -31.52
CA LEU A 383 -5.29 -5.92 -31.42
C LEU A 383 -6.16 -5.81 -30.16
N LEU A 384 -7.08 -6.74 -29.95
CA LEU A 384 -7.96 -6.76 -28.77
C LEU A 384 -7.17 -6.91 -27.46
N ALA A 385 -6.11 -7.71 -27.45
CA ALA A 385 -5.21 -7.85 -26.31
C ALA A 385 -4.43 -6.55 -26.04
N ALA A 386 -3.95 -5.87 -27.08
CA ALA A 386 -3.30 -4.57 -26.95
C ALA A 386 -4.25 -3.52 -26.36
N VAL A 387 -5.51 -3.47 -26.82
CA VAL A 387 -6.54 -2.58 -26.26
C VAL A 387 -6.80 -2.90 -24.77
N ASN A 388 -6.85 -4.17 -24.40
CA ASN A 388 -6.94 -4.58 -22.99
C ASN A 388 -5.71 -4.14 -22.18
N MET A 389 -4.50 -4.25 -22.71
CA MET A 389 -3.28 -3.77 -22.03
C MET A 389 -3.27 -2.25 -21.86
N VAL A 390 -3.78 -1.49 -22.84
CA VAL A 390 -3.99 -0.04 -22.71
C VAL A 390 -5.02 0.26 -21.62
N ALA A 391 -6.12 -0.49 -21.56
CA ALA A 391 -7.12 -0.38 -20.49
C ALA A 391 -6.54 -0.74 -19.11
N ALA A 392 -5.66 -1.74 -19.03
CA ALA A 392 -4.95 -2.10 -17.80
C ALA A 392 -4.04 -0.97 -17.32
N TRP A 393 -3.25 -0.37 -18.23
CA TRP A 393 -2.40 0.78 -17.93
C TRP A 393 -3.21 2.01 -17.52
N TRP A 394 -4.32 2.29 -18.22
CA TRP A 394 -5.24 3.35 -17.87
C TRP A 394 -5.88 3.10 -16.49
N ALA A 395 -6.35 1.89 -16.20
CA ALA A 395 -6.91 1.55 -14.90
C ALA A 395 -5.88 1.72 -13.78
N HIS A 396 -4.63 1.33 -14.02
CA HIS A 396 -3.52 1.53 -13.09
C HIS A 396 -3.28 3.02 -12.81
N ARG A 397 -3.25 3.87 -13.85
CA ARG A 397 -3.13 5.34 -13.69
C ARG A 397 -4.26 5.96 -12.87
N ASN A 398 -5.44 5.32 -12.84
CA ASN A 398 -6.60 5.78 -12.10
C ASN A 398 -6.79 5.08 -10.74
N ALA A 399 -5.89 4.17 -10.36
CA ALA A 399 -6.04 3.35 -9.16
C ALA A 399 -6.00 4.15 -7.84
N GLY A 400 -5.48 5.38 -7.85
CA GLY A 400 -5.47 6.28 -6.70
C GLY A 400 -6.77 7.08 -6.49
N ARG A 401 -7.80 6.88 -7.32
CA ARG A 401 -9.09 7.55 -7.15
C ARG A 401 -9.96 6.84 -6.11
N ASP A 402 -10.99 7.54 -5.64
CA ASP A 402 -12.06 6.95 -4.84
C ASP A 402 -12.61 5.68 -5.52
N PRO A 403 -12.79 4.56 -4.78
CA PRO A 403 -13.23 3.29 -5.33
C PRO A 403 -14.55 3.37 -6.12
N ARG A 404 -15.48 4.24 -5.72
CA ARG A 404 -16.76 4.42 -6.43
C ARG A 404 -16.54 5.10 -7.76
N ASP A 405 -15.71 6.12 -7.81
CA ASP A 405 -15.40 6.81 -9.06
C ASP A 405 -14.58 5.94 -10.02
N LEU A 406 -13.68 5.10 -9.49
CA LEU A 406 -12.99 4.10 -10.28
C LEU A 406 -13.97 3.09 -10.89
N ALA A 407 -14.84 2.48 -10.08
CA ALA A 407 -15.83 1.49 -10.52
C ALA A 407 -16.76 2.05 -11.62
N ARG A 408 -17.21 3.32 -11.45
CA ARG A 408 -18.04 4.01 -12.45
C ARG A 408 -17.38 4.17 -13.81
N ARG A 409 -16.05 4.21 -13.87
CA ARG A 409 -15.28 4.37 -15.11
C ARG A 409 -14.84 3.03 -15.68
N VAL A 410 -14.37 2.12 -14.84
CA VAL A 410 -13.81 0.83 -15.25
C VAL A 410 -14.87 -0.13 -15.77
N ILE A 411 -16.04 -0.21 -15.13
CA ILE A 411 -17.07 -1.20 -15.50
C ILE A 411 -17.63 -0.94 -16.91
N PRO A 412 -18.00 0.29 -17.31
CA PRO A 412 -18.44 0.54 -18.69
C PRO A 412 -17.38 0.18 -19.73
N VAL A 413 -16.10 0.48 -19.46
CA VAL A 413 -14.98 0.11 -20.34
C VAL A 413 -14.86 -1.42 -20.46
N ALA A 414 -14.95 -2.13 -19.33
CA ALA A 414 -14.91 -3.59 -19.33
C ALA A 414 -16.10 -4.21 -20.08
N LEU A 415 -17.31 -3.67 -19.92
CA LEU A 415 -18.49 -4.13 -20.66
C LEU A 415 -18.35 -3.88 -22.16
N LEU A 416 -17.84 -2.70 -22.56
CA LEU A 416 -17.62 -2.36 -23.96
C LEU A 416 -16.57 -3.29 -24.60
N LEU A 417 -15.45 -3.51 -23.91
CA LEU A 417 -14.40 -4.41 -24.38
C LEU A 417 -14.85 -5.87 -24.38
N GLY A 418 -15.67 -6.28 -23.41
CA GLY A 418 -16.29 -7.60 -23.38
C GLY A 418 -17.26 -7.81 -24.55
N ALA A 419 -18.10 -6.82 -24.86
CA ALA A 419 -18.99 -6.85 -26.02
C ALA A 419 -18.19 -6.87 -27.33
N LEU A 420 -17.16 -6.05 -27.45
CA LEU A 420 -16.28 -6.02 -28.62
C LEU A 420 -15.58 -7.36 -28.81
N GLN A 421 -15.01 -7.94 -27.75
CA GLN A 421 -14.43 -9.27 -27.77
C GLN A 421 -15.47 -10.28 -28.25
N SER A 422 -16.63 -10.33 -27.57
CA SER A 422 -17.71 -11.29 -27.82
C SER A 422 -18.15 -11.31 -29.28
N VAL A 423 -18.35 -10.14 -29.90
CA VAL A 423 -18.75 -10.01 -31.30
C VAL A 423 -17.60 -10.35 -32.25
N VAL A 424 -16.43 -9.73 -32.08
CA VAL A 424 -15.31 -9.87 -33.02
C VAL A 424 -14.82 -11.30 -33.11
N THR A 425 -14.68 -12.00 -31.98
CA THR A 425 -14.18 -13.38 -31.97
C THR A 425 -15.23 -14.35 -32.50
N SER A 426 -16.52 -14.09 -32.29
CA SER A 426 -17.61 -14.91 -32.84
C SER A 426 -17.80 -14.74 -34.36
N VAL A 427 -17.53 -13.55 -34.90
CA VAL A 427 -17.55 -13.34 -36.35
C VAL A 427 -16.32 -13.97 -37.01
N ALA A 428 -15.16 -13.88 -36.36
CA ALA A 428 -13.88 -14.24 -36.96
C ALA A 428 -13.43 -15.69 -36.67
N MET A 429 -14.15 -16.43 -35.82
CA MET A 429 -13.83 -17.83 -35.52
C MET A 429 -13.94 -18.72 -36.76
N ARG A 430 -13.18 -19.82 -36.76
CA ARG A 430 -13.34 -20.87 -37.77
C ARG A 430 -14.62 -21.67 -37.49
N VAL A 431 -15.48 -21.80 -38.50
CA VAL A 431 -16.69 -22.63 -38.43
C VAL A 431 -16.31 -24.08 -38.11
N GLY A 432 -17.02 -24.70 -37.15
CA GLY A 432 -16.83 -26.10 -36.77
C GLY A 432 -15.89 -26.35 -35.58
N SER A 433 -15.47 -25.32 -34.84
CA SER A 433 -14.67 -25.48 -33.62
C SER A 433 -15.42 -26.11 -32.44
N GLY A 434 -16.77 -26.09 -32.44
CA GLY A 434 -17.60 -26.59 -31.34
C GLY A 434 -17.46 -25.78 -30.04
N ARG A 435 -16.87 -24.58 -30.09
CA ARG A 435 -16.63 -23.68 -28.94
C ARG A 435 -17.40 -22.38 -29.10
N LEU A 436 -17.62 -21.66 -27.99
CA LEU A 436 -18.48 -20.48 -27.90
C LEU A 436 -17.67 -19.22 -27.54
N PRO A 437 -16.95 -18.60 -28.50
CA PRO A 437 -16.10 -17.42 -28.28
C PRO A 437 -16.79 -16.26 -27.56
N PHE A 438 -18.10 -16.10 -27.81
CA PHE A 438 -18.89 -15.02 -27.22
C PHE A 438 -18.98 -15.08 -25.70
N GLU A 439 -18.69 -16.21 -25.06
CA GLU A 439 -18.77 -16.38 -23.60
C GLU A 439 -17.45 -16.06 -22.89
N PHE A 440 -16.32 -16.06 -23.59
CA PHE A 440 -15.00 -15.99 -22.98
C PHE A 440 -14.74 -14.69 -22.23
N PHE A 441 -15.35 -13.58 -22.65
CA PHE A 441 -15.20 -12.31 -21.94
C PHE A 441 -15.73 -12.38 -20.50
N LEU A 442 -16.66 -13.29 -20.20
CA LEU A 442 -17.21 -13.47 -18.85
C LEU A 442 -16.13 -13.87 -17.84
N HIS A 443 -15.06 -14.55 -18.27
CA HIS A 443 -13.96 -15.01 -17.42
C HIS A 443 -13.18 -13.88 -16.76
N TRP A 444 -13.28 -12.65 -17.29
CA TRP A 444 -12.57 -11.50 -16.74
C TRP A 444 -13.50 -10.32 -16.41
N VAL A 445 -14.60 -10.14 -17.16
CA VAL A 445 -15.58 -9.07 -16.88
C VAL A 445 -16.43 -9.40 -15.65
N VAL A 446 -16.94 -10.63 -15.52
CA VAL A 446 -17.79 -10.98 -14.37
C VAL A 446 -17.02 -10.92 -13.06
N PRO A 447 -15.79 -11.46 -12.95
CA PRO A 447 -14.96 -11.25 -11.77
C PRO A 447 -14.72 -9.78 -11.45
N LEU A 448 -14.43 -8.95 -12.46
CA LEU A 448 -14.22 -7.51 -12.27
C LEU A 448 -15.48 -6.81 -11.73
N VAL A 449 -16.65 -7.10 -12.32
CA VAL A 449 -17.94 -6.59 -11.85
C VAL A 449 -18.21 -7.05 -10.43
N TYR A 450 -17.92 -8.31 -10.10
CA TYR A 450 -18.10 -8.85 -8.76
C TYR A 450 -17.24 -8.11 -7.73
N VAL A 451 -15.95 -7.89 -8.02
CA VAL A 451 -15.06 -7.13 -7.11
C VAL A 451 -15.60 -5.73 -6.89
N HIS A 452 -16.13 -5.06 -7.92
CA HIS A 452 -16.60 -3.68 -7.83
C HIS A 452 -18.09 -3.51 -7.53
N ALA A 453 -18.84 -4.60 -7.32
CA ALA A 453 -20.29 -4.55 -7.11
C ALA A 453 -20.68 -3.69 -5.89
N ARG A 454 -19.85 -3.68 -4.84
CA ARG A 454 -20.06 -2.87 -3.62
C ARG A 454 -19.83 -1.37 -3.83
N ASP A 455 -19.03 -1.01 -4.83
CA ASP A 455 -18.74 0.40 -5.17
C ASP A 455 -19.80 1.00 -6.10
N LEU A 456 -20.61 0.14 -6.73
CA LEU A 456 -21.73 0.54 -7.56
C LEU A 456 -22.95 0.92 -6.72
N ARG A 457 -23.68 1.95 -7.17
CA ARG A 457 -25.03 2.20 -6.67
C ARG A 457 -25.92 1.01 -7.04
N ARG A 458 -26.76 0.53 -6.10
CA ARG A 458 -27.68 -0.60 -6.34
C ARG A 458 -28.52 -0.43 -7.61
N SER A 459 -28.91 0.80 -7.95
CA SER A 459 -29.65 1.14 -9.17
C SER A 459 -28.89 0.88 -10.48
N ARG A 460 -27.57 0.71 -10.45
CA ARG A 460 -26.75 0.43 -11.63
C ARG A 460 -26.52 -1.07 -11.88
N LEU A 461 -26.78 -1.93 -10.89
CA LEU A 461 -26.61 -3.38 -11.06
C LEU A 461 -27.51 -3.94 -12.18
N PRO A 462 -28.79 -3.54 -12.32
CA PRO A 462 -29.61 -3.98 -13.46
C PRO A 462 -29.03 -3.55 -14.81
N LEU A 463 -28.44 -2.35 -14.91
CA LEU A 463 -27.81 -1.87 -16.14
C LEU A 463 -26.57 -2.69 -16.50
N VAL A 464 -25.76 -3.06 -15.51
CA VAL A 464 -24.59 -3.93 -15.72
C VAL A 464 -25.04 -5.33 -16.18
N ALA A 465 -26.07 -5.89 -15.54
CA ALA A 465 -26.64 -7.18 -15.96
C ALA A 465 -27.21 -7.11 -17.38
N ALA A 466 -27.93 -6.04 -17.73
CA ALA A 466 -28.43 -5.80 -19.07
C ALA A 466 -27.28 -5.66 -20.09
N GLY A 467 -26.19 -4.99 -19.74
CA GLY A 467 -25.00 -4.86 -20.59
C GLY A 467 -24.31 -6.20 -20.85
N LEU A 468 -24.17 -7.04 -19.82
CA LEU A 468 -23.64 -8.41 -19.98
C LEU A 468 -24.54 -9.27 -20.87
N ALA A 469 -25.85 -9.23 -20.64
CA ALA A 469 -26.83 -9.97 -21.43
C ALA A 469 -26.86 -9.50 -22.89
N ALA A 470 -26.75 -8.19 -23.13
CA ALA A 470 -26.66 -7.61 -24.46
C ALA A 470 -25.37 -8.07 -25.18
N ALA A 471 -24.22 -8.01 -24.50
CA ALA A 471 -22.95 -8.48 -25.05
C ALA A 471 -23.03 -9.96 -25.47
N LEU A 472 -23.51 -10.84 -24.57
CA LEU A 472 -23.72 -12.25 -24.85
C LEU A 472 -24.69 -12.46 -26.02
N GLY A 473 -25.84 -11.79 -26.01
CA GLY A 473 -26.85 -11.90 -27.06
C GLY A 473 -26.31 -11.48 -28.42
N THR A 474 -25.57 -10.37 -28.49
CA THR A 474 -24.97 -9.90 -29.74
C THR A 474 -23.89 -10.84 -30.27
N GLY A 475 -23.03 -11.39 -29.40
CA GLY A 475 -22.04 -12.38 -29.81
C GLY A 475 -22.67 -13.70 -30.27
N ALA A 476 -23.70 -14.17 -29.56
CA ALA A 476 -24.47 -15.35 -29.93
C ALA A 476 -25.16 -15.19 -31.29
N LEU A 477 -25.74 -14.02 -31.57
CA LEU A 477 -26.35 -13.70 -32.88
C LEU A 477 -25.31 -13.63 -34.01
N ALA A 478 -24.07 -13.27 -33.70
CA ALA A 478 -22.98 -13.18 -34.67
C ALA A 478 -22.30 -14.54 -34.97
N MET A 479 -22.60 -15.57 -34.17
CA MET A 479 -21.98 -16.88 -34.26
C MET A 479 -22.75 -17.81 -35.23
N PRO A 480 -22.07 -18.76 -35.92
CA PRO A 480 -22.74 -19.87 -36.59
C PRO A 480 -23.67 -20.66 -35.64
N PRO A 481 -24.66 -21.42 -36.17
CA PRO A 481 -25.61 -22.17 -35.34
C PRO A 481 -24.90 -23.08 -34.33
N PHE A 482 -25.34 -22.99 -33.06
CA PHE A 482 -24.83 -23.79 -31.94
C PHE A 482 -25.99 -24.40 -31.15
N ARG A 483 -25.71 -25.40 -30.32
CA ARG A 483 -26.74 -26.04 -29.48
C ARG A 483 -26.88 -25.26 -28.18
N ALA A 484 -28.11 -24.97 -27.77
CA ALA A 484 -28.37 -24.28 -26.50
C ALA A 484 -27.76 -25.01 -25.28
N VAL A 485 -27.67 -26.34 -25.35
CA VAL A 485 -27.02 -27.16 -24.30
C VAL A 485 -25.53 -26.83 -24.19
N ASP A 486 -24.83 -26.61 -25.31
CA ASP A 486 -23.41 -26.28 -25.30
C ASP A 486 -23.17 -24.91 -24.66
N ALA A 487 -24.09 -23.95 -24.89
CA ALA A 487 -24.06 -22.63 -24.24
C ALA A 487 -24.33 -22.69 -22.75
N LEU A 488 -25.32 -23.48 -22.32
CA LEU A 488 -25.57 -23.70 -20.89
C LEU A 488 -24.38 -24.34 -20.19
N ILE A 489 -23.70 -25.28 -20.85
CA ILE A 489 -22.48 -25.90 -20.35
C ILE A 489 -21.33 -24.87 -20.30
N GLY A 490 -21.16 -24.06 -21.35
CA GLY A 490 -20.12 -23.04 -21.45
C GLY A 490 -20.20 -21.97 -20.35
N LEU A 491 -21.42 -21.58 -19.93
CA LEU A 491 -21.64 -20.70 -18.78
C LEU A 491 -21.05 -21.23 -17.47
N CYS A 492 -20.81 -22.54 -17.30
CA CYS A 492 -20.15 -23.05 -16.10
C CYS A 492 -18.66 -22.61 -16.02
N TRP A 493 -18.01 -22.29 -17.14
CA TRP A 493 -16.58 -21.96 -17.19
C TRP A 493 -16.19 -20.61 -16.58
N PHE A 494 -17.13 -19.67 -16.41
CA PHE A 494 -16.82 -18.40 -15.73
C PHE A 494 -17.00 -18.49 -14.19
N ALA A 495 -17.56 -19.59 -13.67
CA ALA A 495 -17.72 -19.79 -12.24
C ALA A 495 -16.37 -19.87 -11.48
N PRO A 496 -15.32 -20.58 -11.94
CA PRO A 496 -14.06 -20.67 -11.22
C PRO A 496 -13.37 -19.33 -10.95
N PRO A 497 -13.22 -18.42 -11.93
CA PRO A 497 -12.68 -17.09 -11.67
C PRO A 497 -13.48 -16.34 -10.60
N VAL A 498 -14.82 -16.36 -10.66
CA VAL A 498 -15.70 -15.69 -9.67
C VAL A 498 -15.54 -16.29 -8.27
N LEU A 499 -15.57 -17.62 -8.16
CA LEU A 499 -15.39 -18.32 -6.88
C LEU A 499 -13.98 -18.09 -6.30
N THR A 500 -12.97 -17.99 -7.15
CA THR A 500 -11.59 -17.68 -6.75
C THR A 500 -11.49 -16.31 -6.08
N ILE A 501 -12.11 -15.29 -6.69
CA ILE A 501 -12.05 -13.92 -6.19
C ILE A 501 -13.09 -13.60 -5.10
N MET A 502 -14.03 -14.53 -4.85
CA MET A 502 -15.07 -14.36 -3.84
C MET A 502 -14.44 -14.09 -2.48
N GLY A 503 -14.71 -12.91 -1.89
CA GLY A 503 -14.14 -12.49 -0.61
C GLY A 503 -12.64 -12.20 -0.64
N VAL A 504 -11.97 -12.19 -1.80
CA VAL A 504 -10.55 -11.78 -1.91
C VAL A 504 -10.41 -10.28 -1.67
N ARG A 505 -11.39 -9.48 -2.11
CA ARG A 505 -11.42 -8.05 -1.83
C ARG A 505 -11.39 -7.75 -0.32
N ASP A 506 -12.25 -8.42 0.45
CA ASP A 506 -12.31 -8.23 1.91
C ASP A 506 -10.97 -8.57 2.58
N ILE A 507 -10.32 -9.62 2.10
CA ILE A 507 -9.01 -10.06 2.58
C ILE A 507 -7.91 -9.05 2.20
N LEU A 508 -7.95 -8.53 0.97
CA LEU A 508 -7.02 -7.48 0.52
C LEU A 508 -7.19 -6.20 1.32
N ASP A 509 -8.44 -5.76 1.54
CA ASP A 509 -8.74 -4.56 2.33
C ASP A 509 -8.22 -4.70 3.77
N GLN A 510 -8.34 -5.90 4.36
CA GLN A 510 -7.77 -6.20 5.69
C GLN A 510 -6.24 -6.21 5.70
N ASP A 511 -5.58 -6.85 4.73
CA ASP A 511 -4.11 -6.88 4.65
C ASP A 511 -3.54 -5.47 4.40
N VAL A 512 -4.21 -4.66 3.57
CA VAL A 512 -3.85 -3.25 3.33
C VAL A 512 -4.04 -2.41 4.59
N ALA A 513 -5.14 -2.58 5.33
CA ALA A 513 -5.39 -1.88 6.59
C ALA A 513 -4.33 -2.20 7.65
N ASP A 514 -3.94 -3.47 7.78
CA ASP A 514 -2.90 -3.90 8.73
C ASP A 514 -1.52 -3.34 8.37
N ILE A 515 -1.16 -3.37 7.09
CA ILE A 515 0.05 -2.73 6.58
C ILE A 515 0.03 -1.23 6.90
N HIS A 516 -1.09 -0.56 6.65
CA HIS A 516 -1.20 0.87 6.90
C HIS A 516 -1.06 1.18 8.39
N ALA A 517 -1.75 0.44 9.27
CA ALA A 517 -1.64 0.58 10.70
C ALA A 517 -0.20 0.32 11.21
N GLN A 518 0.49 -0.68 10.65
CA GLN A 518 1.90 -0.93 10.99
C GLN A 518 2.80 0.23 10.56
N ARG A 519 2.61 0.76 9.35
CA ARG A 519 3.39 1.91 8.84
C ARG A 519 3.14 3.17 9.65
N VAL A 520 1.88 3.43 10.04
CA VAL A 520 1.48 4.52 10.94
C VAL A 520 2.26 4.44 12.25
N ARG A 521 2.30 3.26 12.89
CA ARG A 521 3.08 3.03 14.12
C ARG A 521 4.57 3.29 13.95
N ILE A 522 5.18 2.76 12.88
CA ILE A 522 6.61 2.97 12.57
C ILE A 522 6.91 4.46 12.36
N SER A 523 6.04 5.16 11.63
CA SER A 523 6.18 6.60 11.40
C SER A 523 6.09 7.38 12.71
N ASP A 524 5.15 7.04 13.59
CA ASP A 524 4.97 7.72 14.88
C ASP A 524 6.12 7.50 15.84
N GLU A 525 6.70 6.30 15.84
CA GLU A 525 7.90 5.97 16.58
C GLU A 525 9.12 6.73 16.03
N ALA A 526 9.31 6.74 14.71
CA ALA A 526 10.41 7.46 14.07
C ALA A 526 10.34 8.98 14.30
N VAL A 527 9.14 9.58 14.23
CA VAL A 527 8.91 11.00 14.49
C VAL A 527 9.20 11.36 15.96
N ARG A 528 8.73 10.54 16.91
CA ARG A 528 9.05 10.73 18.34
C ARG A 528 10.54 10.61 18.61
N GLU A 529 11.20 9.65 17.97
CA GLU A 529 12.64 9.47 18.09
C GLU A 529 13.43 10.62 17.46
N GLY A 530 13.00 11.12 16.30
CA GLY A 530 13.55 12.34 15.69
C GLY A 530 13.44 13.53 16.64
N PHE A 531 12.27 13.76 17.20
CA PHE A 531 12.05 14.84 18.17
C PHE A 531 12.96 14.71 19.40
N ARG A 532 13.05 13.51 20.00
CA ARG A 532 13.93 13.24 21.13
C ARG A 532 15.41 13.50 20.80
N ARG A 533 15.88 13.01 19.64
CA ARG A 533 17.27 13.25 19.18
C ARG A 533 17.55 14.74 18.97
N GLY A 534 16.60 15.47 18.40
CA GLY A 534 16.70 16.93 18.26
C GLY A 534 16.85 17.65 19.61
N ARG A 535 16.06 17.25 20.61
CA ARG A 535 16.16 17.79 21.98
C ARG A 535 17.52 17.47 22.61
N LEU A 536 17.93 16.20 22.58
CA LEU A 536 19.20 15.75 23.14
C LEU A 536 20.39 16.47 22.52
N LEU A 537 20.39 16.67 21.20
CA LEU A 537 21.45 17.40 20.51
C LEU A 537 21.63 18.82 21.07
N VAL A 538 20.54 19.54 21.33
CA VAL A 538 20.66 20.89 21.90
C VAL A 538 21.13 20.82 23.35
N VAL A 539 20.64 19.88 24.15
CA VAL A 539 21.09 19.68 25.54
C VAL A 539 22.58 19.37 25.60
N GLU A 540 23.09 18.49 24.74
CA GLU A 540 24.52 18.15 24.63
C GLU A 540 25.35 19.37 24.23
N LEU A 541 24.99 20.05 23.13
CA LEU A 541 25.72 21.24 22.66
C LEU A 541 25.74 22.37 23.69
N THR A 542 24.64 22.57 24.41
CA THR A 542 24.53 23.62 25.42
C THR A 542 25.25 23.23 26.72
N GLY A 543 25.26 21.95 27.09
CA GLY A 543 26.10 21.42 28.17
C GLY A 543 27.60 21.62 27.89
N GLU A 544 28.06 21.28 26.69
CA GLU A 544 29.44 21.55 26.26
C GLU A 544 29.77 23.05 26.31
N ALA A 545 28.83 23.90 25.91
CA ALA A 545 29.01 25.36 25.96
C ALA A 545 29.05 25.89 27.40
N VAL A 546 28.25 25.34 28.33
CA VAL A 546 28.32 25.65 29.77
C VAL A 546 29.71 25.30 30.30
N ASP A 547 30.19 24.08 30.04
CA ASP A 547 31.50 23.62 30.51
C ASP A 547 32.64 24.47 29.94
N GLN A 548 32.56 24.83 28.66
CA GLN A 548 33.52 25.73 28.02
C GLN A 548 33.52 27.13 28.66
N LEU A 549 32.35 27.73 28.88
CA LEU A 549 32.25 29.05 29.51
C LEU A 549 32.72 29.01 30.97
N GLN A 550 32.42 27.93 31.70
CA GLN A 550 32.87 27.75 33.06
C GLN A 550 34.39 27.57 33.13
N GLY A 551 34.98 26.80 32.22
CA GLY A 551 36.44 26.67 32.08
C GLY A 551 37.12 28.00 31.76
N ARG A 552 36.56 28.77 30.83
CA ARG A 552 37.03 30.12 30.48
C ARG A 552 36.96 31.07 31.67
N TYR A 553 35.83 31.11 32.38
CA TYR A 553 35.66 31.93 33.58
C TYR A 553 36.68 31.56 34.68
N ARG A 554 36.86 30.27 34.96
CA ARG A 554 37.85 29.79 35.94
C ARG A 554 39.29 30.20 35.58
N ALA A 555 39.63 30.23 34.28
CA ALA A 555 40.96 30.62 33.82
C ALA A 555 41.27 32.12 34.03
N LEU A 556 40.25 32.98 34.10
CA LEU A 556 40.42 34.42 34.33
C LEU A 556 40.76 34.75 35.80
N GLY A 557 40.40 33.88 36.75
CA GLY A 557 40.71 34.06 38.17
C GLY A 557 40.29 35.44 38.71
N ASN A 558 41.22 36.16 39.34
CA ASN A 558 40.98 37.47 39.95
C ASN A 558 40.86 38.63 38.93
N ALA A 559 40.94 38.38 37.63
CA ALA A 559 40.81 39.41 36.60
C ALA A 559 39.36 39.92 36.45
N VAL A 560 38.37 39.15 36.91
CA VAL A 560 36.95 39.52 36.85
C VAL A 560 36.53 40.21 38.16
N PRO A 561 35.90 41.40 38.13
CA PRO A 561 35.36 42.03 39.33
C PRO A 561 34.35 41.14 40.04
N ARG A 562 34.38 41.13 41.38
CA ARG A 562 33.55 40.22 42.21
C ARG A 562 32.06 40.22 41.85
N TYR A 563 31.46 41.40 41.66
CA TYR A 563 30.03 41.51 41.31
C TYR A 563 29.69 40.92 39.94
N MET A 564 30.63 40.96 38.98
CA MET A 564 30.47 40.31 37.67
C MET A 564 30.66 38.80 37.79
N GLY A 565 31.62 38.35 38.61
CA GLY A 565 31.84 36.93 38.90
C GLY A 565 30.60 36.26 39.49
N GLU A 566 29.99 36.88 40.51
CA GLU A 566 28.76 36.39 41.16
C GLU A 566 27.59 36.27 40.15
N GLU A 567 27.44 37.22 39.22
CA GLU A 567 26.41 37.16 38.17
C GLU A 567 26.69 36.11 37.10
N ILE A 568 27.97 35.90 36.71
CA ILE A 568 28.38 34.85 35.78
C ILE A 568 28.11 33.46 36.39
N GLU A 569 28.48 33.27 37.66
CA GLU A 569 28.24 32.01 38.39
C GLU A 569 26.74 31.72 38.49
N ARG A 570 25.94 32.70 38.93
CA ARG A 570 24.48 32.58 39.01
C ARG A 570 23.87 32.13 37.67
N ARG A 571 24.30 32.73 36.57
CA ARG A 571 23.84 32.38 35.23
C ARG A 571 24.27 30.97 34.82
N LEU A 572 25.53 30.60 35.02
CA LEU A 572 25.98 29.25 34.67
C LEU A 572 25.28 28.16 35.51
N GLU A 573 24.98 28.44 36.78
CA GLU A 573 24.16 27.55 37.62
C GLU A 573 22.71 27.45 37.13
N GLU A 574 22.10 28.59 36.78
CA GLU A 574 20.76 28.64 36.20
C GLU A 574 20.68 27.84 34.88
N ALA A 575 21.68 28.01 33.99
CA ALA A 575 21.81 27.21 32.77
C ALA A 575 21.90 25.71 33.09
N GLY A 576 22.72 25.32 34.07
CA GLY A 576 22.86 23.92 34.50
C GLY A 576 21.55 23.33 35.01
N ALA A 577 20.78 24.07 35.81
CA ALA A 577 19.48 23.63 36.30
C ALA A 577 18.45 23.47 35.18
N MET A 578 18.44 24.39 34.21
CA MET A 578 17.58 24.29 33.02
C MET A 578 17.90 23.07 32.17
N LEU A 579 19.19 22.74 31.99
CA LEU A 579 19.63 21.55 31.25
C LEU A 579 19.23 20.26 31.94
N ALA A 580 19.36 20.19 33.27
CA ALA A 580 18.94 19.03 34.05
C ALA A 580 17.44 18.74 33.88
N THR A 581 16.62 19.80 33.81
CA THR A 581 15.17 19.69 33.56
C THR A 581 14.91 19.22 32.13
N ALA A 582 15.54 19.86 31.15
CA ALA A 582 15.35 19.54 29.72
C ALA A 582 15.86 18.14 29.33
N ALA A 583 16.75 17.53 30.11
CA ALA A 583 17.25 16.17 29.94
C ALA A 583 16.36 15.11 30.61
N ALA A 584 15.58 15.49 31.63
CA ALA A 584 14.68 14.60 32.36
C ALA A 584 13.34 14.38 31.64
N ASP A 585 12.89 15.42 30.91
CA ASP A 585 11.73 15.40 30.02
C ASP A 585 12.06 14.81 28.65
#